data_AF-A0A8T2QNS5-F1
#
_entry.id   AF-A0A8T2QNS5-F1
#
_cell.length_a   1.000
_cell.length_b   1.000
_cell.length_c   1.000
_cell.angle_alpha   90.00
_cell.angle_beta   90.00
_cell.angle_gamma   90.00
#
_symmetry.space_group_name_H-M   'P 1'
#
loop_
_entity.id
_entity.type
_entity.pdbx_description
1 polymer ?
#
loop_
_entity_poly.entity_id
_entity_poly.type
_entity_poly.pdbx_seq_one_letter_code
_entity_poly.pdbx_strand_id
1 'polypeptide(L)'
;MPRLVLPVSEFRLQSCFASSLASHDIAMSCIIEQKKALRSRMRRELRLQYESLAHEEDPLIQKHVMDASWYKRSRHICAYISCHSIREVGTSQIISDIFNSVHTDHPKSLYVPWIQDKQSHLKFFHIGSSEDLIANSMGILEPIPANSDGSPRSDVMQMNESIDLILMPGLAFNHAGRRLGRGGGYYDCFVKEYLLHAAKMGWKSPLLVGLAYSTQILDEVIPTDTKDVPIDALVSSSGVLRFSNHPLLNVD
;
A
#
# COMPACT_ATOMS: atom_id res chain seq x y z
N MET A 1 -55.38 -10.85 46.99
CA MET A 1 -54.66 -9.62 46.58
C MET A 1 -53.38 -10.04 45.87
N PRO A 2 -53.15 -9.64 44.62
CA PRO A 2 -52.02 -10.13 43.83
C PRO A 2 -50.74 -9.35 44.13
N ARG A 3 -49.60 -10.06 44.17
CA ARG A 3 -48.24 -9.51 44.22
C ARG A 3 -47.83 -9.04 42.83
N LEU A 4 -47.47 -7.77 42.68
CA LEU A 4 -46.79 -7.24 41.49
C LEU A 4 -45.37 -7.82 41.42
N VAL A 5 -45.03 -8.48 40.32
CA VAL A 5 -43.64 -8.82 39.95
C VAL A 5 -43.20 -7.77 38.92
N LEU A 6 -42.17 -6.99 39.24
CA LEU A 6 -41.53 -6.08 38.29
C LEU A 6 -40.49 -6.85 37.46
N PRO A 7 -40.36 -6.59 36.14
CA PRO A 7 -39.35 -7.22 35.31
C PRO A 7 -37.99 -6.55 35.54
N VAL A 8 -37.00 -7.32 35.99
CA VAL A 8 -35.60 -6.92 36.01
C VAL A 8 -34.89 -7.67 34.88
N SER A 9 -34.84 -7.11 33.67
CA SER A 9 -33.94 -7.67 32.63
C SER A 9 -33.51 -6.75 31.48
N GLU A 10 -34.06 -5.56 31.27
CA GLU A 10 -33.63 -4.74 30.10
C GLU A 10 -32.57 -3.67 30.39
N PHE A 11 -32.42 -3.20 31.63
CA PHE A 11 -31.50 -2.10 31.95
C PHE A 11 -30.00 -2.47 31.97
N ARG A 12 -29.65 -3.75 32.17
CA ARG A 12 -28.22 -4.17 32.22
C ARG A 12 -27.57 -4.32 30.85
N LEU A 13 -28.34 -4.56 29.79
CA LEU A 13 -27.79 -4.73 28.45
C LEU A 13 -27.39 -3.37 27.84
N GLN A 14 -28.19 -2.32 28.04
CA GLN A 14 -27.86 -0.99 27.52
C GLN A 14 -26.61 -0.37 28.15
N SER A 15 -26.36 -0.58 29.46
CA SER A 15 -25.18 -0.02 30.12
C SER A 15 -23.87 -0.65 29.66
N CYS A 16 -23.86 -1.97 29.39
CA CYS A 16 -22.68 -2.67 28.89
C CYS A 16 -22.37 -2.33 27.41
N PHE A 17 -23.40 -2.10 26.59
CA PHE A 17 -23.22 -1.67 25.19
C PHE A 17 -22.64 -0.24 25.10
N ALA A 18 -23.14 0.70 25.90
CA ALA A 18 -22.61 2.06 25.93
C ALA A 18 -21.17 2.12 26.44
N SER A 19 -20.80 1.33 27.46
CA SER A 19 -19.41 1.24 27.94
C SER A 19 -18.47 0.60 26.91
N SER A 20 -18.97 -0.36 26.12
CA SER A 20 -18.20 -1.02 25.05
C SER A 20 -17.91 -0.07 23.88
N LEU A 21 -18.89 0.74 23.47
CA LEU A 21 -18.72 1.73 22.42
C LEU A 21 -17.74 2.83 22.84
N ALA A 22 -17.88 3.36 24.07
CA ALA A 22 -16.94 4.33 24.61
C ALA A 22 -15.50 3.78 24.71
N SER A 23 -15.35 2.51 25.11
CA SER A 23 -14.03 1.85 25.16
C SER A 23 -13.42 1.67 23.78
N HIS A 24 -14.25 1.35 22.77
CA HIS A 24 -13.81 1.25 21.37
C HIS A 24 -13.37 2.60 20.81
N ASP A 25 -14.13 3.68 21.08
CA ASP A 25 -13.79 5.03 20.63
C ASP A 25 -12.50 5.55 21.30
N ILE A 26 -12.29 5.25 22.58
CA ILE A 26 -11.04 5.56 23.29
C ILE A 26 -9.87 4.78 22.68
N ALA A 27 -10.03 3.48 22.41
CA ALA A 27 -8.99 2.68 21.78
C ALA A 27 -8.64 3.18 20.37
N MET A 28 -9.65 3.52 19.56
CA MET A 28 -9.45 4.09 18.23
C MET A 28 -8.75 5.45 18.27
N SER A 29 -9.14 6.35 19.17
CA SER A 29 -8.47 7.64 19.33
C SER A 29 -7.01 7.49 19.78
N CYS A 30 -6.72 6.53 20.66
CA CYS A 30 -5.36 6.19 21.06
C CYS A 30 -4.51 5.72 19.86
N ILE A 31 -5.03 4.82 19.03
CA ILE A 31 -4.34 4.33 17.83
C ILE A 31 -4.06 5.48 16.86
N ILE A 32 -5.02 6.40 16.66
CA ILE A 32 -4.85 7.57 15.78
C ILE A 32 -3.69 8.45 16.26
N GLU A 33 -3.64 8.78 17.55
CA GLU A 33 -2.56 9.61 18.11
C GLU A 33 -1.20 8.89 18.10
N GLN A 34 -1.15 7.59 18.39
CA GLN A 34 0.08 6.81 18.28
C GLN A 34 0.59 6.77 16.83
N LYS A 35 -0.28 6.52 15.84
CA LYS A 35 0.08 6.58 14.42
C LYS A 35 0.60 7.98 14.04
N LYS A 36 -0.03 9.05 14.54
CA LYS A 36 0.39 10.44 14.26
C LYS A 36 1.76 10.77 14.85
N ALA A 37 2.02 10.34 16.09
CA ALA A 37 3.33 10.48 16.71
C ALA A 37 4.40 9.73 15.93
N LEU A 38 4.12 8.48 15.56
CA LEU A 38 5.03 7.64 14.79
C LEU A 38 5.33 8.25 13.40
N ARG A 39 4.31 8.72 12.66
CA ARG A 39 4.51 9.41 11.38
C ARG A 39 5.42 10.62 11.51
N SER A 40 5.27 11.40 12.57
CA SER A 40 6.11 12.57 12.84
C SER A 40 7.56 12.17 13.11
N ARG A 41 7.77 11.10 13.87
CA ARG A 41 9.11 10.53 14.11
C ARG A 41 9.77 10.06 12.81
N MET A 42 9.10 9.21 12.04
CA MET A 42 9.64 8.65 10.80
C MET A 42 9.96 9.71 9.76
N ARG A 43 9.10 10.73 9.59
CA ARG A 43 9.38 11.85 8.68
C ARG A 43 10.63 12.62 9.07
N ARG A 44 10.86 12.80 10.38
CA ARG A 44 12.06 13.48 10.89
C ARG A 44 13.31 12.65 10.63
N GLU A 45 13.26 11.34 10.88
CA GLU A 45 14.39 10.42 10.66
C GLU A 45 14.75 10.32 9.18
N LEU A 46 13.76 10.09 8.30
CA LEU A 46 13.98 10.08 6.86
C LEU A 46 14.53 11.41 6.36
N ARG A 47 14.03 12.55 6.84
CA ARG A 47 14.57 13.87 6.44
C ARG A 47 16.07 14.00 6.71
N LEU A 48 16.59 13.35 7.76
CA LEU A 48 18.00 13.47 8.14
C LEU A 48 18.91 12.53 7.34
N GLN A 49 18.40 11.38 6.91
CA GLN A 49 19.22 10.30 6.35
C GLN A 49 18.95 10.01 4.87
N TYR A 50 17.91 10.61 4.29
CA TYR A 50 17.38 10.20 2.99
C TYR A 50 18.42 10.16 1.87
N GLU A 51 19.31 11.15 1.76
CA GLU A 51 20.31 11.17 0.67
C GLU A 51 21.27 9.98 0.72
N SER A 52 21.77 9.64 1.91
CA SER A 52 22.65 8.47 2.09
C SER A 52 21.88 7.18 1.86
N LEU A 53 20.66 7.07 2.40
CA LEU A 53 19.80 5.91 2.20
C LEU A 53 19.46 5.68 0.72
N ALA A 54 19.04 6.73 0.00
CA ALA A 54 18.71 6.64 -1.42
C ALA A 54 19.94 6.26 -2.25
N HIS A 55 21.12 6.83 -1.94
CA HIS A 55 22.34 6.47 -2.65
C HIS A 55 22.76 5.01 -2.41
N GLU A 56 22.73 4.56 -1.15
CA GLU A 56 23.31 3.28 -0.75
C GLU A 56 22.33 2.10 -0.94
N GLU A 57 21.04 2.32 -0.68
CA GLU A 57 20.06 1.26 -0.58
C GLU A 57 19.14 1.13 -1.81
N ASP A 58 18.82 2.21 -2.54
CA ASP A 58 17.91 2.12 -3.71
C ASP A 58 18.37 1.11 -4.77
N PRO A 59 19.66 1.03 -5.15
CA PRO A 59 20.11 0.06 -6.15
C PRO A 59 19.93 -1.39 -5.66
N LEU A 60 20.16 -1.63 -4.37
CA LEU A 60 20.05 -2.96 -3.76
C LEU A 60 18.58 -3.38 -3.64
N ILE A 61 17.72 -2.48 -3.17
CA ILE A 61 16.27 -2.74 -3.03
C ILE A 61 15.66 -3.07 -4.39
N GLN A 62 15.93 -2.23 -5.41
CA GLN A 62 15.39 -2.46 -6.75
C GLN A 62 15.94 -3.73 -7.39
N LYS A 63 17.23 -4.03 -7.18
CA LYS A 63 17.82 -5.30 -7.61
C LYS A 63 17.13 -6.50 -6.96
N HIS A 64 16.88 -6.48 -5.66
CA HIS A 64 16.17 -7.56 -4.97
C HIS A 64 14.75 -7.76 -5.51
N VAL A 65 14.03 -6.68 -5.86
CA VAL A 65 12.74 -6.79 -6.54
C VAL A 65 12.91 -7.46 -7.91
N MET A 66 13.79 -6.93 -8.76
CA MET A 66 13.96 -7.42 -10.13
C MET A 66 14.49 -8.86 -10.22
N ASP A 67 15.32 -9.27 -9.26
CA ASP A 67 15.86 -10.63 -9.20
C ASP A 67 14.83 -11.64 -8.71
N ALA A 68 13.79 -11.20 -7.99
CA ALA A 68 12.84 -12.08 -7.36
C ALA A 68 11.97 -12.84 -8.36
N SER A 69 11.75 -14.12 -8.06
CA SER A 69 10.95 -15.03 -8.87
C SER A 69 9.50 -14.53 -9.02
N TRP A 70 8.92 -13.96 -7.94
CA TRP A 70 7.58 -13.39 -7.96
C TRP A 70 7.46 -12.18 -8.89
N TYR A 71 8.45 -11.29 -8.92
CA TYR A 71 8.45 -10.13 -9.81
C TYR A 71 8.57 -10.56 -11.28
N LYS A 72 9.50 -11.49 -11.57
CA LYS A 72 9.71 -12.01 -12.93
C LYS A 72 8.43 -12.62 -13.52
N ARG A 73 7.63 -13.31 -12.70
CA ARG A 73 6.34 -13.90 -13.11
C ARG A 73 5.17 -12.91 -13.21
N SER A 74 5.22 -11.78 -12.51
CA SER A 74 4.16 -10.77 -12.56
C SER A 74 4.08 -10.10 -13.94
N ARG A 75 2.86 -9.94 -14.46
CA ARG A 75 2.56 -9.22 -15.70
C ARG A 75 1.91 -7.88 -15.39
N HIS A 76 0.90 -7.86 -14.53
CA HIS A 76 0.19 -6.62 -14.18
C HIS A 76 0.69 -6.10 -12.85
N ILE A 77 1.40 -4.96 -12.88
CA ILE A 77 2.13 -4.43 -11.73
C ILE A 77 1.66 -3.02 -11.41
N CYS A 78 1.20 -2.81 -10.18
CA CYS A 78 0.98 -1.49 -9.62
C CYS A 78 2.24 -1.01 -8.89
N ALA A 79 2.78 0.14 -9.27
CA ALA A 79 3.92 0.74 -8.58
C ALA A 79 3.78 2.26 -8.50
N TYR A 80 4.29 2.85 -7.41
CA TYR A 80 4.35 4.31 -7.29
C TYR A 80 5.53 4.87 -8.09
N ILE A 81 5.38 6.09 -8.59
CA ILE A 81 6.50 6.88 -9.09
C ILE A 81 7.16 7.54 -7.88
N SER A 82 8.36 7.07 -7.51
CA SER A 82 9.08 7.58 -6.35
C SER A 82 9.32 9.08 -6.46
N CYS A 83 8.97 9.82 -5.40
CA CYS A 83 9.19 11.26 -5.36
C CYS A 83 10.16 11.64 -4.24
N HIS A 84 11.24 12.32 -4.62
CA HIS A 84 12.31 12.75 -3.74
C HIS A 84 11.81 13.66 -2.60
N SER A 85 10.86 14.56 -2.88
CA SER A 85 10.32 15.52 -1.88
C SER A 85 9.63 14.84 -0.69
N ILE A 86 9.10 13.64 -0.92
CA ILE A 86 8.41 12.85 0.09
C ILE A 86 9.27 11.71 0.66
N ARG A 87 10.46 11.48 0.11
CA ARG A 87 11.50 10.57 0.63
C ARG A 87 11.10 9.10 0.60
N GLU A 88 10.69 8.64 -0.56
CA GLU A 88 10.36 7.22 -0.80
C GLU A 88 11.57 6.48 -1.38
N VAL A 89 11.54 5.15 -1.27
CA VAL A 89 12.49 4.27 -1.98
C VAL A 89 12.33 4.50 -3.48
N GLY A 90 13.45 4.64 -4.18
CA GLY A 90 13.49 4.81 -5.63
C GLY A 90 12.90 3.62 -6.38
N THR A 91 12.11 3.89 -7.43
CA THR A 91 11.47 2.86 -8.28
C THR A 91 11.86 2.95 -9.76
N SER A 92 12.81 3.82 -10.11
CA SER A 92 13.16 4.13 -11.51
C SER A 92 13.70 2.95 -12.31
N GLN A 93 14.51 2.06 -11.71
CA GLN A 93 15.04 0.88 -12.38
C GLN A 93 13.95 -0.17 -12.61
N ILE A 94 13.05 -0.35 -11.65
CA ILE A 94 11.89 -1.25 -11.78
C ILE A 94 10.98 -0.75 -12.91
N ILE A 95 10.68 0.54 -12.95
CA ILE A 95 9.85 1.15 -14.01
C ILE A 95 10.51 0.99 -15.39
N SER A 96 11.82 1.25 -15.48
CA SER A 96 12.59 1.06 -16.71
C SER A 96 12.56 -0.40 -17.18
N ASP A 97 12.74 -1.36 -16.27
CA ASP A 97 12.66 -2.79 -16.57
C ASP A 97 11.26 -3.16 -17.12
N ILE A 98 10.18 -2.65 -16.52
CA ILE A 98 8.82 -2.87 -17.00
C ILE A 98 8.65 -2.33 -18.43
N PHE A 99 9.05 -1.08 -18.69
CA PHE A 99 8.94 -0.50 -20.04
C PHE A 99 9.77 -1.24 -21.08
N ASN A 100 10.95 -1.75 -20.71
CA ASN A 100 11.80 -2.53 -21.63
C ASN A 100 11.30 -3.97 -21.83
N SER A 101 10.39 -4.47 -20.98
CA SER A 101 9.86 -5.83 -21.07
C SER A 101 8.88 -6.05 -22.24
N VAL A 102 8.43 -4.98 -22.91
CA VAL A 102 7.40 -5.03 -23.98
C VAL A 102 7.79 -5.93 -25.15
N HIS A 103 9.09 -6.13 -25.40
CA HIS A 103 9.62 -6.99 -26.46
C HIS A 103 9.97 -8.42 -26.00
N THR A 104 9.63 -8.79 -24.77
CA THR A 104 9.89 -10.13 -24.22
C THR A 104 8.69 -11.06 -24.40
N ASP A 105 8.88 -12.37 -24.21
CA ASP A 105 7.78 -13.36 -24.19
C ASP A 105 6.79 -13.16 -23.02
N HIS A 106 7.16 -12.33 -22.04
CA HIS A 106 6.39 -12.05 -20.84
C HIS A 106 6.34 -10.54 -20.56
N PRO A 107 5.67 -9.75 -21.42
CA PRO A 107 5.59 -8.30 -21.24
C PRO A 107 4.87 -7.95 -19.94
N LYS A 108 5.32 -6.88 -19.31
CA LYS A 108 4.75 -6.33 -18.07
C LYS A 108 4.01 -5.03 -18.38
N SER A 109 2.90 -4.83 -17.71
CA SER A 109 2.07 -3.62 -17.75
C SER A 109 2.19 -2.88 -16.43
N LEU A 110 2.55 -1.60 -16.50
CA LEU A 110 2.70 -0.73 -15.33
C LEU A 110 1.44 0.10 -15.11
N TYR A 111 0.96 0.08 -13.87
CA TYR A 111 -0.12 0.94 -13.41
C TYR A 111 0.38 1.83 -12.27
N VAL A 112 0.14 3.12 -12.38
CA VAL A 112 0.63 4.11 -11.40
C VAL A 112 -0.53 4.78 -10.65
N PRO A 113 -0.31 5.14 -9.37
CA PRO A 113 -1.35 5.70 -8.53
C PRO A 113 -1.76 7.11 -8.99
N TRP A 114 -3.06 7.38 -8.98
CA TRP A 114 -3.64 8.69 -9.16
C TRP A 114 -4.64 8.97 -8.03
N ILE A 115 -4.44 10.07 -7.32
CA ILE A 115 -5.30 10.47 -6.21
C ILE A 115 -6.48 11.26 -6.78
N GLN A 116 -7.67 10.68 -6.72
CA GLN A 116 -8.87 11.35 -7.22
C GLN A 116 -9.32 12.49 -6.31
N ASP A 117 -9.28 12.26 -5.00
CA ASP A 117 -9.76 13.23 -4.01
C ASP A 117 -9.20 12.98 -2.60
N LYS A 118 -9.68 13.76 -1.62
CA LYS A 118 -9.25 13.69 -0.21
C LYS A 118 -10.01 12.64 0.59
N GLN A 119 -10.94 11.91 -0.01
CA GLN A 119 -11.74 10.86 0.63
C GLN A 119 -11.08 9.48 0.53
N SER A 120 -9.77 9.44 0.23
CA SER A 120 -8.97 8.21 0.08
C SER A 120 -9.26 7.42 -1.20
N HIS A 121 -9.89 8.04 -2.21
CA HIS A 121 -10.08 7.40 -3.52
C HIS A 121 -8.78 7.43 -4.32
N LEU A 122 -8.15 6.26 -4.45
CA LEU A 122 -6.96 6.04 -5.23
C LEU A 122 -7.31 5.17 -6.44
N LYS A 123 -6.92 5.62 -7.62
CA LYS A 123 -7.00 4.83 -8.86
C LYS A 123 -5.61 4.43 -9.31
N PHE A 124 -5.54 3.41 -10.14
CA PHE A 124 -4.31 2.98 -10.79
C PHE A 124 -4.52 2.98 -12.30
N PHE A 125 -3.75 3.84 -13.00
CA PHE A 125 -3.87 4.00 -14.43
C PHE A 125 -2.67 3.41 -15.17
N HIS A 126 -2.94 2.73 -16.28
CA HIS A 126 -1.90 2.17 -17.15
C HIS A 126 -1.03 3.27 -17.76
N ILE A 127 0.29 3.12 -17.70
CA ILE A 127 1.24 3.96 -18.44
C ILE A 127 2.15 3.09 -19.31
N GLY A 128 2.37 3.54 -20.55
CA GLY A 128 3.27 2.89 -21.50
C GLY A 128 4.66 3.53 -21.54
N SER A 129 4.78 4.77 -21.08
CA SER A 129 6.05 5.50 -21.07
C SER A 129 6.04 6.68 -20.09
N SER A 130 7.19 7.37 -19.96
CA SER A 130 7.32 8.58 -19.16
C SER A 130 6.46 9.74 -19.64
N GLU A 131 6.11 9.78 -20.92
CA GLU A 131 5.31 10.86 -21.52
C GLU A 131 3.85 10.83 -21.07
N ASP A 132 3.42 9.73 -20.47
CA ASP A 132 2.09 9.58 -19.86
C ASP A 132 1.98 10.25 -18.48
N LEU A 133 3.07 10.80 -17.95
CA LEU A 133 3.16 11.38 -16.62
C LEU A 133 3.23 12.92 -16.68
N ILE A 134 2.60 13.57 -15.71
CA ILE A 134 2.67 15.01 -15.49
C ILE A 134 2.99 15.31 -14.02
N ALA A 135 3.87 16.27 -13.77
CA ALA A 135 4.18 16.71 -12.41
C ALA A 135 3.03 17.54 -11.83
N ASN A 136 2.57 17.21 -10.63
CA ASN A 136 1.67 18.05 -9.86
C ASN A 136 2.44 19.22 -9.20
N SER A 137 1.72 20.09 -8.46
CA SER A 137 2.30 21.26 -7.78
C SER A 137 3.38 20.92 -6.73
N MET A 138 3.48 19.66 -6.31
CA MET A 138 4.47 19.16 -5.37
C MET A 138 5.63 18.42 -6.05
N GLY A 139 5.68 18.41 -7.39
CA GLY A 139 6.69 17.70 -8.18
C GLY A 139 6.53 16.18 -8.16
N ILE A 140 5.35 15.67 -7.75
CA ILE A 140 5.03 14.25 -7.84
C ILE A 140 4.49 14.00 -9.24
N LEU A 141 5.08 13.03 -9.94
CA LEU A 141 4.61 12.60 -11.25
C LEU A 141 3.35 11.75 -11.08
N GLU A 142 2.27 12.17 -11.73
CA GLU A 142 0.98 11.49 -11.75
C GLU A 142 0.60 11.16 -13.20
N PRO A 143 -0.13 10.06 -13.45
CA PRO A 143 -0.61 9.75 -14.79
C PRO A 143 -1.60 10.81 -15.28
N ILE A 144 -1.51 11.15 -16.56
CA ILE A 144 -2.51 11.96 -17.25
C ILE A 144 -3.78 11.09 -17.38
N PRO A 145 -4.95 11.49 -16.84
CA PRO A 145 -6.15 10.63 -16.81
C PRO A 145 -6.76 10.27 -18.17
N ALA A 146 -6.33 10.94 -19.24
CA ALA A 146 -6.77 10.69 -20.61
C ALA A 146 -5.57 10.40 -21.53
N ASN A 147 -5.82 9.62 -22.57
CA ASN A 147 -4.88 9.40 -23.66
C ASN A 147 -4.84 10.61 -24.61
N SER A 148 -3.86 10.64 -25.51
CA SER A 148 -3.69 11.71 -26.50
C SER A 148 -4.86 11.82 -27.50
N ASP A 149 -5.62 10.73 -27.70
CA ASP A 149 -6.83 10.71 -28.52
C ASP A 149 -8.11 11.14 -27.77
N GLY A 150 -7.99 11.52 -26.49
CA GLY A 150 -9.10 11.95 -25.64
C GLY A 150 -9.87 10.80 -24.98
N SER A 151 -9.54 9.54 -25.26
CA SER A 151 -10.12 8.39 -24.55
C SER A 151 -9.64 8.34 -23.08
N PRO A 152 -10.46 7.82 -22.14
CA PRO A 152 -10.02 7.66 -20.76
C PRO A 152 -8.87 6.67 -20.67
N ARG A 153 -7.88 6.97 -19.82
CA ARG A 153 -6.77 6.05 -19.55
C ARG A 153 -7.27 4.83 -18.78
N SER A 154 -6.73 3.66 -19.12
CA SER A 154 -7.19 2.37 -18.57
C SER A 154 -6.96 2.29 -17.06
N ASP A 155 -8.06 2.16 -16.30
CA ASP A 155 -8.07 1.93 -14.86
C ASP A 155 -7.98 0.42 -14.57
N VAL A 156 -7.21 0.03 -13.56
CA VAL A 156 -7.16 -1.33 -13.02
C VAL A 156 -8.54 -1.93 -12.79
N MET A 157 -9.49 -1.14 -12.25
CA MET A 157 -10.82 -1.63 -11.87
C MET A 157 -11.70 -1.98 -13.10
N GLN A 158 -11.22 -1.69 -14.30
CA GLN A 158 -11.90 -1.95 -15.59
C GLN A 158 -11.18 -2.99 -16.45
N MET A 159 -10.15 -3.63 -15.92
CA MET A 159 -9.40 -4.67 -16.64
C MET A 159 -10.20 -5.97 -16.77
N ASN A 160 -9.74 -6.84 -17.68
CA ASN A 160 -10.25 -8.20 -17.82
C ASN A 160 -9.36 -9.24 -17.10
N GLU A 161 -8.24 -8.81 -16.52
CA GLU A 161 -7.24 -9.66 -15.87
C GLU A 161 -6.86 -9.09 -14.49
N SER A 162 -6.35 -9.96 -13.62
CA SER A 162 -5.96 -9.61 -12.26
C SER A 162 -4.61 -8.89 -12.18
N ILE A 163 -4.44 -8.02 -11.18
CA ILE A 163 -3.13 -7.53 -10.75
C ILE A 163 -2.37 -8.67 -10.10
N ASP A 164 -1.09 -8.81 -10.46
CA ASP A 164 -0.21 -9.79 -9.84
C ASP A 164 0.55 -9.22 -8.64
N LEU A 165 0.94 -7.95 -8.71
CA LEU A 165 1.84 -7.31 -7.75
C LEU A 165 1.46 -5.85 -7.50
N ILE A 166 1.44 -5.45 -6.22
CA ILE A 166 1.33 -4.05 -5.80
C ILE A 166 2.56 -3.70 -4.94
N LEU A 167 3.38 -2.78 -5.44
CA LEU A 167 4.48 -2.17 -4.69
C LEU A 167 3.93 -1.03 -3.82
N MET A 168 3.96 -1.22 -2.50
CA MET A 168 3.32 -0.36 -1.52
C MET A 168 4.35 0.56 -0.83
N PRO A 169 4.21 1.90 -0.94
CA PRO A 169 5.03 2.83 -0.17
C PRO A 169 4.57 2.89 1.30
N GLY A 170 5.46 3.36 2.18
CA GLY A 170 5.20 3.51 3.60
C GLY A 170 6.20 4.43 4.28
N LEU A 171 5.87 4.89 5.50
CA LEU A 171 6.79 5.61 6.38
C LEU A 171 7.49 4.66 7.35
N ALA A 172 6.85 3.56 7.73
CA ALA A 172 7.44 2.50 8.52
C ALA A 172 6.81 1.15 8.21
N PHE A 173 7.58 0.10 8.46
CA PHE A 173 7.20 -1.29 8.39
C PHE A 173 7.77 -2.02 9.60
N ASN A 174 7.23 -3.17 9.97
CA ASN A 174 7.81 -4.00 11.03
C ASN A 174 7.90 -5.47 10.63
N HIS A 175 8.53 -6.27 11.49
CA HIS A 175 8.75 -7.71 11.30
C HIS A 175 7.47 -8.56 11.32
N ALA A 176 6.29 -7.95 11.52
CA ALA A 176 4.99 -8.61 11.43
C ALA A 176 4.20 -8.21 10.16
N GLY A 177 4.86 -7.57 9.18
CA GLY A 177 4.22 -7.11 7.95
C GLY A 177 3.23 -5.96 8.15
N ARG A 178 3.29 -5.25 9.29
CA ARG A 178 2.47 -4.03 9.48
C ARG A 178 3.13 -2.86 8.79
N ARG A 179 2.31 -1.98 8.22
CA ARG A 179 2.74 -0.82 7.45
C ARG A 179 2.10 0.45 7.99
N LEU A 180 2.89 1.50 8.14
CA LEU A 180 2.40 2.84 8.46
C LEU A 180 2.44 3.71 7.20
N GLY A 181 1.27 4.00 6.62
CA GLY A 181 1.15 4.96 5.53
C GLY A 181 1.25 6.44 5.97
N ARG A 182 1.16 7.36 5.01
CA ARG A 182 1.24 8.82 5.25
C ARG A 182 0.06 9.43 5.98
N GLY A 183 -1.06 8.71 6.09
CA GLY A 183 -2.25 9.11 6.85
C GLY A 183 -3.52 9.27 6.02
N GLY A 184 -3.41 9.28 4.68
CA GLY A 184 -4.57 9.40 3.79
C GLY A 184 -5.29 8.09 3.47
N GLY A 185 -4.88 6.93 4.00
CA GLY A 185 -5.58 5.65 3.80
C GLY A 185 -5.66 5.11 2.36
N TYR A 186 -5.16 5.85 1.36
CA TYR A 186 -5.32 5.56 -0.08
C TYR A 186 -5.04 4.11 -0.48
N TYR A 187 -3.89 3.56 -0.10
CA TYR A 187 -3.53 2.19 -0.44
C TYR A 187 -4.40 1.16 0.30
N ASP A 188 -4.72 1.39 1.57
CA ASP A 188 -5.54 0.46 2.37
C ASP A 188 -6.99 0.42 1.87
N CYS A 189 -7.54 1.58 1.47
CA CYS A 189 -8.84 1.71 0.83
C CYS A 189 -8.87 1.01 -0.53
N PHE A 190 -7.89 1.31 -1.40
CA PHE A 190 -7.80 0.71 -2.73
C PHE A 190 -7.67 -0.82 -2.67
N VAL A 191 -6.77 -1.35 -1.85
CA VAL A 191 -6.56 -2.81 -1.77
C VAL A 191 -7.84 -3.52 -1.31
N LYS A 192 -8.58 -2.96 -0.35
CA LYS A 192 -9.85 -3.55 0.09
C LYS A 192 -10.90 -3.54 -1.01
N GLU A 193 -11.03 -2.42 -1.72
CA GLU A 193 -11.94 -2.31 -2.86
C GLU A 193 -11.56 -3.30 -3.97
N TYR A 194 -10.27 -3.39 -4.29
CA TYR A 194 -9.74 -4.29 -5.29
C TYR A 194 -9.97 -5.76 -4.92
N LEU A 195 -9.74 -6.16 -3.67
CA LEU A 195 -9.98 -7.54 -3.22
C LEU A 195 -11.46 -7.92 -3.31
N LEU A 196 -12.38 -7.00 -3.00
CA LEU A 196 -13.82 -7.23 -3.18
C LEU A 196 -14.18 -7.37 -4.67
N HIS A 197 -13.56 -6.57 -5.53
CA HIS A 197 -13.74 -6.68 -6.98
C HIS A 197 -13.18 -7.99 -7.53
N ALA A 198 -11.94 -8.35 -7.17
CA ALA A 198 -11.27 -9.59 -7.56
C ALA A 198 -12.10 -10.82 -7.14
N ALA A 199 -12.66 -10.83 -5.93
CA ALA A 199 -13.54 -11.90 -5.47
C ALA A 199 -14.80 -12.06 -6.35
N LYS A 200 -15.41 -10.95 -6.80
CA LYS A 200 -16.56 -10.98 -7.71
C LYS A 200 -16.19 -11.51 -9.10
N MET A 201 -14.97 -11.22 -9.55
CA MET A 201 -14.46 -11.63 -10.87
C MET A 201 -13.81 -13.02 -10.86
N GLY A 202 -13.67 -13.67 -9.70
CA GLY A 202 -12.95 -14.94 -9.56
C GLY A 202 -11.44 -14.81 -9.77
N TRP A 203 -10.89 -13.62 -9.56
CA TRP A 203 -9.47 -13.32 -9.73
C TRP A 203 -8.65 -13.69 -8.50
N LYS A 204 -7.35 -13.89 -8.73
CA LYS A 204 -6.38 -14.09 -7.65
C LYS A 204 -6.13 -12.75 -6.95
N SER A 205 -5.87 -12.81 -5.64
CA SER A 205 -5.37 -11.65 -4.90
C SER A 205 -3.98 -11.26 -5.40
N PRO A 206 -3.66 -9.95 -5.43
CA PRO A 206 -2.33 -9.49 -5.78
C PRO A 206 -1.36 -9.72 -4.62
N LEU A 207 -0.08 -9.91 -4.93
CA LEU A 207 0.98 -9.90 -3.94
C LEU A 207 1.25 -8.45 -3.48
N LEU A 208 1.21 -8.21 -2.17
CA LEU A 208 1.45 -6.89 -1.59
C LEU A 208 2.89 -6.79 -1.06
N VAL A 209 3.73 -5.99 -1.72
CA VAL A 209 5.15 -5.87 -1.38
C VAL A 209 5.48 -4.46 -0.92
N GLY A 210 5.95 -4.31 0.31
CA GLY A 210 6.53 -3.05 0.79
C GLY A 210 7.97 -2.88 0.30
N LEU A 211 8.37 -1.64 0.01
CA LEU A 211 9.77 -1.25 -0.19
C LEU A 211 10.19 -0.35 0.96
N ALA A 212 11.33 -0.63 1.58
CA ALA A 212 11.80 0.10 2.76
C ALA A 212 13.31 0.26 2.79
N TYR A 213 13.75 1.46 3.16
CA TYR A 213 15.08 1.68 3.70
C TYR A 213 15.21 1.00 5.07
N SER A 214 16.44 0.66 5.47
CA SER A 214 16.76 0.09 6.79
C SER A 214 16.11 0.85 7.96
N THR A 215 16.20 2.19 7.96
CA THR A 215 15.60 3.07 8.98
C THR A 215 14.07 2.96 9.07
N GLN A 216 13.39 2.52 8.01
CA GLN A 216 11.94 2.37 8.00
C GLN A 216 11.46 1.04 8.59
N ILE A 217 12.38 0.12 8.91
CA ILE A 217 12.06 -1.19 9.48
C ILE A 217 12.20 -1.09 11.00
N LEU A 218 11.09 -1.28 11.71
CA LEU A 218 10.99 -1.09 13.15
C LEU A 218 10.89 -2.42 13.88
N ASP A 219 11.61 -2.54 14.99
CA ASP A 219 11.44 -3.62 15.96
C ASP A 219 10.18 -3.43 16.82
N GLU A 220 9.71 -2.19 16.97
CA GLU A 220 8.53 -1.87 17.75
C GLU A 220 7.21 -2.20 17.01
N VAL A 221 6.13 -2.32 17.80
CA VAL A 221 4.79 -2.54 17.27
C VAL A 221 4.30 -1.29 16.55
N ILE A 222 3.90 -1.43 15.29
CA ILE A 222 3.18 -0.38 14.58
C ILE A 222 1.71 -0.45 15.03
N PRO A 223 1.14 0.64 15.59
CA PRO A 223 -0.26 0.68 15.99
C PRO A 223 -1.14 0.53 14.75
N THR A 224 -2.08 -0.41 14.79
CA THR A 224 -2.99 -0.73 13.68
C THR A 224 -4.43 -0.87 14.15
N ASP A 225 -5.36 -0.69 13.23
CA ASP A 225 -6.79 -0.90 13.38
C ASP A 225 -7.33 -1.76 12.23
N THR A 226 -8.63 -2.02 12.20
CA THR A 226 -9.26 -2.88 11.17
C THR A 226 -9.20 -2.30 9.76
N LYS A 227 -8.84 -1.01 9.62
CA LYS A 227 -8.70 -0.32 8.34
C LYS A 227 -7.37 -0.62 7.67
N ASP A 228 -6.31 -0.94 8.41
CA ASP A 228 -4.98 -1.18 7.84
C ASP A 228 -4.87 -2.55 7.17
N VAL A 229 -4.20 -2.59 6.02
CA VAL A 229 -3.91 -3.83 5.28
C VAL A 229 -2.44 -4.21 5.49
N PRO A 230 -2.13 -5.41 6.02
CA PRO A 230 -0.75 -5.89 6.11
C PRO A 230 -0.17 -6.20 4.73
N ILE A 231 1.15 -6.12 4.61
CA ILE A 231 1.90 -6.55 3.42
C ILE A 231 2.24 -8.04 3.50
N ASP A 232 2.42 -8.67 2.33
CA ASP A 232 2.83 -10.07 2.21
C ASP A 232 4.35 -10.24 2.32
N ALA A 233 5.11 -9.25 1.81
CA ALA A 233 6.57 -9.24 1.86
C ALA A 233 7.11 -7.81 1.93
N LEU A 234 8.33 -7.67 2.46
CA LEU A 234 9.08 -6.43 2.53
C LEU A 234 10.45 -6.61 1.87
N VAL A 235 10.80 -5.72 0.95
CA VAL A 235 12.12 -5.68 0.34
C VAL A 235 12.92 -4.52 0.92
N SER A 236 14.16 -4.81 1.33
CA SER A 236 15.14 -3.85 1.80
C SER A 236 16.51 -4.11 1.17
N SER A 237 17.49 -3.26 1.48
CA SER A 237 18.89 -3.47 1.12
C SER A 237 19.47 -4.78 1.64
N SER A 238 18.87 -5.38 2.68
CA SER A 238 19.31 -6.65 3.27
C SER A 238 18.65 -7.89 2.66
N GLY A 239 17.64 -7.73 1.79
CA GLY A 239 16.94 -8.84 1.13
C GLY A 239 15.43 -8.74 1.22
N VAL A 240 14.77 -9.90 1.19
CA VAL A 240 13.30 -10.02 1.19
C VAL A 240 12.83 -10.72 2.47
N LEU A 241 11.98 -10.05 3.25
CA LEU A 241 11.25 -10.64 4.37
C LEU A 241 9.86 -11.07 3.91
N ARG A 242 9.42 -12.28 4.27
CA ARG A 242 8.11 -12.85 3.91
C ARG A 242 7.24 -12.95 5.17
N PHE A 243 5.98 -12.54 5.06
CA PHE A 243 5.01 -12.53 6.17
C PHE A 243 3.76 -13.34 5.89
N SER A 244 3.55 -13.79 4.65
CA SER A 244 2.41 -14.62 4.27
C SER A 244 2.83 -15.79 3.37
N ASN A 245 1.91 -16.74 3.20
CA ASN A 245 2.05 -17.87 2.28
C ASN A 245 1.49 -17.56 0.89
N HIS A 246 1.56 -16.29 0.44
CA HIS A 246 1.03 -15.89 -0.86
C HIS A 246 1.62 -16.79 -1.97
N PRO A 247 0.81 -17.34 -2.90
CA PRO A 247 1.28 -18.32 -3.88
C PRO A 247 2.50 -17.85 -4.67
N LEU A 248 2.55 -16.57 -5.07
CA LEU A 248 3.70 -16.01 -5.79
C LEU A 248 5.02 -16.07 -5.00
N LEU A 249 4.99 -16.03 -3.65
CA LEU A 249 6.19 -16.09 -2.81
C LEU A 249 6.76 -17.52 -2.65
N ASN A 250 5.96 -18.55 -2.96
CA ASN A 250 6.30 -19.96 -2.70
C ASN A 250 6.76 -20.72 -3.95
N VAL A 251 7.15 -19.99 -5.00
CA VAL A 251 7.61 -20.58 -6.25
C VAL A 251 9.09 -20.22 -6.40
N ASP A 252 9.91 -20.90 -5.61
CA ASP A 252 11.37 -20.95 -5.77
C ASP A 252 11.77 -22.37 -6.17
#